data_AF-A0A969L1S9-F1
#
_entry.id   AF-A0A969L1S9-F1
#
_cell.length_a   1.000
_cell.length_b   1.000
_cell.length_c   1.000
_cell.angle_alpha   90.00
_cell.angle_beta   90.00
_cell.angle_gamma   90.00
#
_symmetry.space_group_name_H-M   'P 1'
#
loop_
_entity.id
_entity.type
_entity.pdbx_description
1 polymer ?
#
loop_
_entity_poly.entity_id
_entity_poly.type
_entity_poly.pdbx_seq_one_letter_code
_entity_poly.pdbx_strand_id
1 'polypeptide(L)' 'MPSAKIDLDSILEPVDWSHLYRLAKLTPGQRILAMSQSSAFARSILRGSFRRRYPDRSLAEINMLMLEYLRTAPEYTR' A
#
# COMPACT_ATOMS: atom_id res chain seq x y z
N MET A 1 -31.60 -11.55 -19.47
CA MET A 1 -30.66 -10.93 -18.51
C MET A 1 -29.55 -10.27 -19.33
N PRO A 2 -29.46 -8.94 -19.41
CA PRO A 2 -28.35 -8.31 -20.14
C PRO A 2 -27.08 -8.47 -19.32
N SER A 3 -26.05 -9.10 -19.90
CA SER A 3 -24.71 -9.16 -19.31
C SER A 3 -24.10 -7.75 -19.33
N ALA A 4 -23.88 -7.17 -18.16
CA ALA A 4 -23.08 -5.97 -18.05
C ALA A 4 -21.67 -6.29 -18.56
N LYS A 5 -21.32 -5.76 -19.74
CA LYS A 5 -19.93 -5.77 -20.21
C LYS A 5 -19.16 -4.84 -19.29
N ILE A 6 -18.31 -5.42 -18.44
CA ILE A 6 -17.36 -4.66 -17.65
C ILE A 6 -16.37 -4.05 -18.63
N ASP A 7 -16.37 -2.73 -18.75
CA ASP A 7 -15.38 -1.99 -19.51
C ASP A 7 -14.08 -1.93 -18.71
N LEU A 8 -13.25 -2.96 -18.88
CA LEU A 8 -12.00 -3.15 -18.16
C LEU A 8 -11.01 -2.00 -18.41
N ASP A 9 -11.06 -1.37 -19.59
CA ASP A 9 -10.16 -0.29 -19.97
C ASP A 9 -10.47 1.01 -19.19
N SER A 10 -11.72 1.20 -18.75
CA SER A 10 -12.12 2.33 -17.91
C SER A 10 -11.76 2.16 -16.43
N ILE A 11 -11.46 0.94 -15.99
CA ILE A 11 -11.22 0.59 -14.58
C ILE A 11 -9.72 0.38 -14.31
N LEU A 12 -8.96 -0.08 -15.31
CA LEU A 12 -7.56 -0.40 -15.17
C LEU A 12 -6.70 0.81 -15.54
N GLU A 13 -5.90 1.27 -14.58
CA GLU A 13 -4.86 2.26 -14.88
C GLU A 13 -3.87 1.70 -15.92
N PRO A 14 -3.34 2.55 -16.82
CA PRO A 14 -2.36 2.11 -17.81
C PRO A 14 -1.14 1.50 -17.13
N VAL A 15 -0.64 0.40 -17.69
CA VAL A 15 0.54 -0.31 -17.16
C VAL A 15 1.75 0.62 -17.13
N ASP A 16 2.34 0.84 -15.95
CA ASP A 16 3.63 1.53 -15.82
C ASP A 16 4.77 0.60 -16.25
N TRP A 17 5.04 0.62 -17.55
CA TRP A 17 6.14 -0.12 -18.18
C TRP A 17 7.50 0.26 -17.60
N SER A 18 7.71 1.52 -17.22
CA SER A 18 8.98 1.98 -16.65
C SER A 18 9.24 1.33 -15.29
N HIS A 19 8.21 1.19 -14.47
CA HIS A 19 8.29 0.43 -13.23
C HIS A 19 8.52 -1.05 -13.48
N LEU A 20 7.79 -1.67 -14.42
CA LEU A 20 7.99 -3.08 -14.76
C LEU A 20 9.41 -3.39 -15.24
N TYR A 21 9.99 -2.55 -16.11
CA TYR A 21 11.37 -2.73 -16.57
C TYR A 21 12.40 -2.58 -15.44
N ARG A 22 12.14 -1.71 -14.47
CA ARG A 22 13.00 -1.58 -13.27
C ARG A 22 12.92 -2.82 -12.39
N LEU A 23 11.71 -3.31 -12.13
CA LEU A 23 11.52 -4.56 -11.40
C LEU A 23 12.15 -5.74 -12.14
N ALA A 24 12.01 -5.81 -13.47
CA ALA A 24 12.57 -6.88 -14.32
C ALA A 24 14.08 -7.09 -14.11
N LYS A 25 14.82 -6.02 -13.82
CA LYS A 25 16.27 -6.05 -13.57
C LYS A 25 16.66 -6.55 -12.18
N LEU A 26 15.71 -6.67 -11.26
CA LEU A 26 15.95 -7.14 -9.88
C LEU A 26 15.75 -8.65 -9.79
N THR A 27 16.61 -9.32 -9.03
CA THR A 27 16.40 -10.71 -8.61
C THR A 27 15.14 -10.81 -7.73
N PRO A 28 14.49 -11.98 -7.63
CA PRO A 28 13.34 -12.16 -6.74
C PRO A 28 13.61 -11.69 -5.30
N GLY A 29 14.79 -11.98 -4.75
CA GLY A 29 15.18 -11.52 -3.41
C GLY A 29 15.29 -9.99 -3.30
N GLN A 30 15.84 -9.32 -4.32
CA GLN A 30 15.91 -7.86 -4.35
C GLN A 30 14.53 -7.21 -4.45
N ARG A 31 13.58 -7.82 -5.17
CA ARG A 31 12.20 -7.35 -5.24
C ARG A 31 11.51 -7.42 -3.88
N ILE A 32 11.63 -8.56 -3.18
CA ILE A 32 11.08 -8.75 -1.84
C ILE A 32 11.69 -7.72 -0.88
N LEU A 33 13.00 -7.51 -0.94
CA LEU A 33 13.68 -6.52 -0.11
C LEU A 33 13.17 -5.10 -0.37
N ALA A 34 13.06 -4.70 -1.64
CA ALA A 34 12.55 -3.38 -2.02
C ALA A 34 11.10 -3.16 -1.55
N MET A 35 10.23 -4.17 -1.70
CA MET A 35 8.85 -4.11 -1.20
C MET A 35 8.78 -4.03 0.33
N SER A 36 9.63 -4.78 1.02
CA SER A 36 9.72 -4.77 2.49
C SER A 36 10.16 -3.41 3.02
N GLN A 37 11.20 -2.82 2.40
CA GLN A 37 11.68 -1.48 2.74
C GLN A 37 10.61 -0.41 2.48
N SER A 38 9.94 -0.47 1.33
CA SER A 38 8.85 0.46 0.99
C SER A 38 7.70 0.36 1.99
N SER A 39 7.30 -0.86 2.35
CA SER A 39 6.29 -1.11 3.39
C SER A 39 6.71 -0.55 4.76
N ALA A 40 7.98 -0.73 5.14
CA ALA A 40 8.50 -0.21 6.40
C ALA A 40 8.49 1.32 6.44
N PHE A 41 8.86 1.97 5.33
CA PHE A 41 8.81 3.41 5.16
C PHE A 41 7.38 3.97 5.24
N ALA A 42 6.43 3.38 4.51
CA ALA A 42 5.03 3.80 4.57
C ALA A 42 4.47 3.71 6.00
N ARG A 43 4.76 2.61 6.72
CA ARG A 43 4.37 2.45 8.13
C ARG A 43 5.03 3.46 9.06
N SER A 44 6.29 3.85 8.81
CA SER A 44 6.98 4.83 9.65
C SER A 44 6.34 6.23 9.49
N ILE A 45 5.95 6.60 8.28
CA ILE A 45 5.20 7.83 8.01
C ILE A 45 3.86 7.80 8.73
N LEU A 46 3.06 6.73 8.56
CA LEU A 46 1.74 6.60 9.20
C LEU A 46 1.86 6.69 10.72
N ARG A 47 2.80 5.95 11.32
CA ARG A 47 3.06 6.00 12.75
C ARG A 47 3.46 7.39 13.21
N GLY A 48 4.34 8.07 12.46
CA GLY A 48 4.74 9.45 12.75
C GLY A 48 3.56 10.43 12.73
N SER A 49 2.69 10.31 11.73
CA SER A 49 1.48 11.12 11.61
C SER A 49 0.50 10.85 12.76
N PHE A 50 0.26 9.60 13.12
CA PHE A 50 -0.62 9.27 14.24
C PHE A 50 -0.07 9.74 15.58
N ARG A 51 1.25 9.63 15.82
CA ARG A 51 1.88 10.16 17.04
C ARG A 51 1.70 11.67 17.19
N ARG A 52 1.78 12.42 16.09
CA ARG A 52 1.53 13.88 16.12
C ARG A 52 0.05 14.21 16.38
N ARG A 53 -0.87 13.41 15.82
CA ARG A 53 -2.31 13.61 15.95
C ARG A 53 -2.86 13.18 17.32
N TYR A 54 -2.26 12.15 17.93
CA TYR A 54 -2.69 11.55 19.19
C TYR A 54 -1.51 11.46 20.17
N PRO A 55 -1.01 12.60 20.68
CA PRO A 55 0.21 12.63 21.50
C PRO A 55 0.10 11.85 22.82
N ASP A 56 -1.11 11.75 23.38
CA ASP A 56 -1.36 11.07 24.66
C ASP A 56 -1.51 9.56 24.55
N ARG A 57 -1.54 9.01 23.33
CA ARG A 57 -1.70 7.58 23.09
C ARG A 57 -0.37 6.84 23.22
N SER A 58 -0.42 5.67 23.83
CA SER A 58 0.71 4.76 23.89
C SER A 58 1.10 4.27 22.49
N LEU A 59 2.34 3.78 22.36
CA LEU A 59 2.82 3.21 21.09
C LEU A 59 1.98 2.01 20.64
N ALA A 60 1.45 1.22 21.59
CA ALA A 60 0.57 0.08 21.28
C ALA A 60 -0.74 0.55 20.65
N GLU A 61 -1.40 1.56 21.23
CA GLU A 61 -2.62 2.14 20.67
C GLU A 61 -2.37 2.77 19.29
N ILE A 62 -1.25 3.47 19.11
CA ILE A 62 -0.86 4.00 17.79
C ILE A 62 -0.68 2.89 16.76
N ASN A 63 -0.04 1.77 17.13
CA ASN A 63 0.13 0.63 16.22
C ASN A 63 -1.22 0.01 15.86
N MET A 64 -2.16 -0.09 16.80
CA MET A 64 -3.52 -0.59 16.52
C MET A 64 -4.29 0.34 15.57
N LEU A 65 -4.21 1.65 15.76
CA LEU A 65 -4.80 2.62 14.84
C LEU A 65 -4.21 2.50 13.43
N MET A 66 -2.90 2.29 13.32
CA MET A 66 -2.24 2.06 12.03
C MET A 66 -2.70 0.76 11.37
N LEU A 67 -2.85 -0.33 12.13
CA LEU A 67 -3.37 -1.59 11.61
C LEU A 67 -4.81 -1.44 11.11
N GLU A 68 -5.67 -0.76 11.87
CA GLU A 68 -7.05 -0.51 11.48
C GLU A 68 -7.14 0.36 10.22
N TYR A 69 -6.29 1.39 10.11
CA TYR A 69 -6.18 2.20 8.91
C TYR A 69 -5.76 1.36 7.70
N LEU A 70 -4.73 0.52 7.83
CA LEU A 70 -4.27 -0.33 6.72
C LEU A 70 -5.30 -1.40 6.33
N ARG A 71 -6.11 -1.89 7.28
CA ARG A 71 -7.21 -2.82 7.03
C ARG A 71 -8.35 -2.18 6.22
N THR A 72 -8.59 -0.89 6.44
CA THR A 72 -9.71 -0.14 5.83
C THR A 72 -9.27 0.72 4.65
N ALA A 73 -7.97 0.87 4.42
CA ALA A 73 -7.43 1.60 3.29
C ALA A 73 -7.87 0.94 1.98
N PRO A 74 -8.38 1.72 1.01
CA PRO A 74 -9.01 1.20 -0.20
C PRO A 74 -8.05 0.47 -1.16
N GLU A 75 -6.74 0.47 -0.88
CA GLU A 75 -5.69 -0.12 -1.72
C GLU A 75 -5.58 -1.65 -1.63
N TYR A 76 -6.38 -2.31 -0.77
CA TYR A 76 -6.43 -3.78 -0.66
C TYR A 76 -7.85 -4.36 -0.67
N THR A 77 -8.86 -3.60 -1.10
CA THR A 77 -10.28 -4.05 -1.12
C THR A 77 -10.90 -4.13 -2.51
N ARG A 78 -10.12 -4.26 -3.57
CA ARG A 78 -10.64 -4.51 -4.93
C ARG A 78 -9.97 -5.70 -5.58
#